data_AF-A0A7V0I9E8-F1
#
_entry.id   AF-A0A7V0I9E8-F1
#
_cell.length_a   1.000
_cell.length_b   1.000
_cell.length_c   1.000
_cell.angle_alpha   90.00
_cell.angle_beta   90.00
_cell.angle_gamma   90.00
#
_symmetry.space_group_name_H-M   'P 1'
#
loop_
_entity.id
_entity.type
_entity.pdbx_description
1 polymer ?
#
loop_
_entity_poly.entity_id
_entity_poly.type
_entity_poly.pdbx_seq_one_letter_code
_entity_poly.pdbx_strand_id
1 'polypeptide(L)'
;MPSTPPFSGPARCLRRRWWWSPSPEEETKTWRSYCGQPKPDPRLAKVREERMGWTAIAEAFLSLRDRGEGALVAYLMGGDPDPSRSLEYLCAAAEGGADLLEVGIPFSDPVADGPTIQAAGLRALAAGTTTETVLEVVRNLKRERPVPLLLMGYYNPILRFGEGAFCTAAAECGVDGLIVPDLPPEEAVPLKDAAERAGLGLVFLATPETEGRRIELIVRHTKGFLYLVSRYGTTGERDRLSREIPRLVGRVRERGGRVPIAVGFGISRPE
;
A
#
# COMPACT_ATOMS: atom_id res chain seq x y z
N MET A 1 26.98 -56.64 23.78
CA MET A 1 25.75 -56.04 23.19
C MET A 1 25.98 -54.54 23.05
N PRO A 2 25.59 -53.92 21.93
CA PRO A 2 26.57 -53.70 20.85
C PRO A 2 26.75 -52.23 20.42
N SER A 3 27.89 -52.05 19.73
CA SER A 3 28.29 -51.10 18.69
C SER A 3 27.27 -50.14 18.04
N THR A 4 27.73 -48.90 17.85
CA THR A 4 27.40 -47.86 16.84
C THR A 4 27.00 -48.39 15.46
N PRO A 5 26.14 -47.68 14.68
CA PRO A 5 26.61 -46.49 13.95
C PRO A 5 25.61 -45.31 13.79
N PRO A 6 26.13 -44.10 13.50
CA PRO A 6 25.35 -43.02 12.92
C PRO A 6 25.28 -43.19 11.38
N PHE A 7 24.07 -43.15 10.82
CA PHE A 7 23.82 -42.92 9.38
C PHE A 7 23.18 -41.52 9.29
N SER A 8 23.86 -40.48 8.78
CA SER A 8 24.23 -40.19 7.39
C SER A 8 23.03 -39.88 6.48
N GLY A 9 22.90 -38.60 6.10
CA GLY A 9 22.02 -38.17 5.01
C GLY A 9 21.74 -36.66 5.02
N PRO A 10 22.57 -35.82 4.39
CA PRO A 10 22.32 -34.38 4.27
C PRO A 10 21.34 -34.07 3.12
N ALA A 11 20.35 -33.21 3.39
CA ALA A 11 19.57 -32.54 2.37
C ALA A 11 20.50 -31.64 1.54
N ARG A 12 20.60 -31.96 0.25
CA ARG A 12 21.39 -31.20 -0.73
C ARG A 12 20.78 -29.81 -0.93
N CYS A 13 21.42 -28.78 -0.38
CA CYS A 13 21.33 -27.42 -0.92
C CYS A 13 22.64 -27.14 -1.67
N LEU A 14 22.60 -27.28 -3.00
CA LEU A 14 23.72 -26.97 -3.88
C LEU A 14 23.83 -25.46 -4.06
N ARG A 15 24.64 -24.80 -3.24
CA ARG A 15 25.38 -23.59 -3.64
C ARG A 15 26.85 -23.80 -3.31
N ARG A 16 27.67 -24.00 -4.35
CA ARG A 16 29.12 -24.07 -4.23
C ARG A 16 29.64 -22.69 -3.79
N ARG A 17 30.49 -22.69 -2.77
CA ARG A 17 31.45 -21.63 -2.39
C ARG A 17 32.33 -21.23 -3.58
N TRP A 18 32.90 -20.02 -3.56
CA TRP A 18 34.35 -19.81 -3.33
C TRP A 18 34.60 -18.36 -2.88
N TRP A 19 35.67 -18.21 -2.10
CA TRP A 19 36.02 -17.12 -1.21
C TRP A 19 36.80 -16.00 -1.89
N TRP A 20 36.63 -14.76 -1.43
CA TRP A 20 37.72 -13.79 -1.27
C TRP A 20 37.33 -12.75 -0.21
N SER A 21 38.22 -12.47 0.74
CA SER A 21 38.05 -11.43 1.76
C SER A 21 39.21 -10.44 1.62
N PRO A 22 38.96 -9.13 1.42
CA PRO A 22 39.93 -8.09 1.71
C PRO A 22 39.70 -7.46 3.10
N SER A 23 40.77 -6.89 3.66
CA SER A 23 40.83 -6.28 4.99
C SER A 23 40.13 -4.91 5.09
N PRO A 24 39.73 -4.46 6.30
CA PRO A 24 38.78 -3.35 6.49
C PRO A 24 39.29 -1.92 6.21
N GLU A 25 40.56 -1.70 5.89
CA GLU A 25 41.15 -0.35 5.85
C GLU A 25 41.37 0.24 4.44
N GLU A 26 41.08 -0.49 3.35
CA GLU A 26 41.22 0.03 1.98
C GLU A 26 39.89 0.46 1.30
N GLU A 27 38.73 0.22 1.92
CA GLU A 27 37.41 0.46 1.30
C GLU A 27 36.88 1.91 1.38
N THR A 28 37.50 2.80 2.17
CA THR A 28 36.89 4.11 2.49
C THR A 28 37.36 5.29 1.63
N LYS A 29 38.27 5.10 0.65
CA LYS A 29 38.84 6.25 -0.10
C LYS A 29 38.64 6.29 -1.61
N THR A 30 37.88 5.39 -2.24
CA THR A 30 37.75 5.40 -3.72
C THR A 30 36.32 5.39 -4.25
N TRP A 31 35.27 5.29 -3.40
CA TRP A 31 33.93 5.05 -3.96
C TRP A 31 33.21 6.28 -4.55
N ARG A 32 33.60 7.51 -4.15
CA ARG A 32 32.90 8.74 -4.56
C ARG A 32 33.44 9.41 -5.83
N SER A 33 34.57 8.96 -6.39
CA SER A 33 35.24 9.69 -7.48
C SER A 33 35.16 9.04 -8.87
N TYR A 34 34.62 7.82 -9.02
CA TYR A 34 34.61 7.12 -10.33
C TYR A 34 33.24 6.72 -10.89
N CYS A 35 32.14 6.89 -10.15
CA CYS A 35 30.79 6.69 -10.67
C CYS A 35 30.15 8.05 -10.94
N GLY A 36 30.34 8.58 -12.16
CA GLY A 36 29.44 9.59 -12.68
C GLY A 36 28.01 9.04 -12.56
N GLN A 37 27.13 9.79 -11.89
CA GLN A 37 25.74 9.35 -11.78
C GLN A 37 25.20 9.12 -13.20
N PRO A 38 24.66 7.94 -13.51
CA PRO A 38 24.10 7.71 -14.83
C PRO A 38 23.01 8.75 -15.05
N LYS A 39 23.12 9.52 -16.15
CA LYS A 39 22.03 10.40 -16.57
C LYS A 39 20.78 9.53 -16.74
N PRO A 40 19.63 9.93 -16.17
CA PRO A 40 18.42 9.12 -16.22
C PRO A 40 18.04 8.84 -17.69
N ASP A 41 17.77 7.56 -18.00
CA ASP A 41 17.35 7.14 -19.34
C ASP A 41 15.98 7.76 -19.67
N PRO A 42 15.86 8.57 -20.74
CA PRO A 42 14.60 9.18 -21.15
C PRO A 42 13.47 8.17 -21.44
N ARG A 43 13.83 6.92 -21.79
CA ARG A 43 12.84 5.85 -22.02
C ARG A 43 12.25 5.33 -20.72
N LEU A 44 13.07 5.25 -19.65
CA LEU A 44 12.57 4.93 -18.30
C LEU A 44 11.69 6.05 -17.75
N ALA A 45 11.96 7.31 -18.10
CA ALA A 45 11.08 8.43 -17.75
C ALA A 45 9.71 8.33 -18.45
N LYS A 46 9.68 7.95 -19.74
CA LYS A 46 8.42 7.77 -20.49
C LYS A 46 7.60 6.56 -20.01
N VAL A 47 8.25 5.43 -19.71
CA VAL A 47 7.60 4.24 -19.12
C VAL A 47 7.11 4.53 -17.69
N ARG A 48 7.81 5.40 -16.95
CA ARG A 48 7.33 5.93 -15.66
C ARG A 48 6.11 6.83 -15.85
N GLU A 49 6.12 7.73 -16.84
CA GLU A 49 4.99 8.63 -17.17
C GLU A 49 3.70 7.88 -17.53
N GLU A 50 3.80 6.76 -18.24
CA GLU A 50 2.66 5.90 -18.57
C GLU A 50 2.14 5.09 -17.35
N ARG A 51 2.95 4.95 -16.29
CA ARG A 51 2.69 4.13 -15.09
C ARG A 51 2.67 4.94 -13.79
N MET A 52 2.08 6.13 -13.81
CA MET A 52 1.92 6.97 -12.62
C MET A 52 0.45 7.16 -12.28
N GLY A 53 0.17 7.28 -10.99
CA GLY A 53 -1.18 7.56 -10.55
C GLY A 53 -2.06 6.32 -10.59
N TRP A 54 -3.37 6.51 -10.76
CA TRP A 54 -4.33 5.41 -10.66
C TRP A 54 -4.16 4.31 -11.72
N THR A 55 -3.46 4.58 -12.84
CA THR A 55 -3.17 3.57 -13.87
C THR A 55 -2.19 2.52 -13.37
N ALA A 56 -1.23 2.87 -12.49
CA ALA A 56 -0.31 1.90 -11.88
C ALA A 56 -1.07 0.85 -11.05
N ILE A 57 -2.09 1.30 -10.30
CA ILE A 57 -2.99 0.42 -9.55
C ILE A 57 -3.74 -0.50 -10.52
N ALA A 58 -4.34 0.06 -11.58
CA ALA A 58 -5.10 -0.71 -12.54
C ALA A 58 -4.23 -1.77 -13.24
N GLU A 59 -3.01 -1.41 -13.66
CA GLU A 59 -2.06 -2.34 -14.28
C GLU A 59 -1.66 -3.50 -13.36
N ALA A 60 -1.44 -3.23 -12.07
CA ALA A 60 -1.12 -4.28 -11.10
C ALA A 60 -2.25 -5.32 -11.03
N PHE A 61 -3.51 -4.87 -10.89
CA PHE A 61 -4.67 -5.77 -10.88
C PHE A 61 -4.85 -6.52 -12.20
N LEU A 62 -4.63 -5.85 -13.35
CA LEU A 62 -4.73 -6.49 -14.66
C LEU A 62 -3.67 -7.58 -14.84
N SER A 63 -2.41 -7.29 -14.50
CA SER A 63 -1.29 -8.25 -14.60
C SER A 63 -1.49 -9.47 -13.70
N LEU A 64 -1.99 -9.28 -12.48
CA LEU A 64 -2.30 -10.38 -11.56
C LEU A 64 -3.45 -11.24 -12.09
N ARG A 65 -4.51 -10.61 -12.60
CA ARG A 65 -5.64 -11.33 -13.21
C ARG A 65 -5.18 -12.18 -14.39
N ASP A 66 -4.31 -11.66 -15.25
CA ASP A 66 -3.81 -12.38 -16.42
C ASP A 66 -2.93 -13.59 -16.02
N ARG A 67 -2.37 -13.57 -14.80
CA ARG A 67 -1.67 -14.71 -14.16
C ARG A 67 -2.60 -15.63 -13.35
N GLY A 68 -3.87 -15.25 -13.16
CA GLY A 68 -4.80 -15.96 -12.28
C GLY A 68 -4.50 -15.81 -10.79
N GLU A 69 -3.78 -14.75 -10.40
CA GLU A 69 -3.36 -14.46 -9.03
C GLU A 69 -4.24 -13.37 -8.40
N GLY A 70 -4.36 -13.38 -7.07
CA GLY A 70 -4.97 -12.30 -6.30
C GLY A 70 -3.93 -11.25 -5.90
N ALA A 71 -4.37 -10.00 -5.68
CA ALA A 71 -3.48 -8.94 -5.20
C ALA A 71 -3.34 -8.99 -3.67
N LEU A 72 -2.11 -8.90 -3.18
CA LEU A 72 -1.81 -8.63 -1.78
C LEU A 72 -1.56 -7.13 -1.57
N VAL A 73 -2.46 -6.46 -0.85
CA VAL A 73 -2.31 -5.06 -0.45
C VAL A 73 -1.90 -5.00 1.02
N ALA A 74 -0.69 -4.55 1.31
CA ALA A 74 -0.19 -4.49 2.69
C ALA A 74 -0.36 -3.08 3.27
N TYR A 75 -1.00 -2.99 4.44
CA TYR A 75 -1.19 -1.75 5.18
C TYR A 75 -0.11 -1.56 6.25
N LEU A 76 0.48 -0.36 6.30
CA LEU A 76 1.33 0.09 7.41
C LEU A 76 1.02 1.54 7.77
N MET A 77 1.10 1.87 9.06
CA MET A 77 0.98 3.26 9.52
C MET A 77 2.25 4.04 9.17
N GLY A 78 2.10 5.15 8.45
CA GLY A 78 3.21 6.05 8.14
C GLY A 78 3.77 6.68 9.41
N GLY A 79 5.09 6.61 9.58
CA GLY A 79 5.78 7.15 10.75
C GLY A 79 5.71 6.29 12.02
N ASP A 80 5.16 5.06 11.96
CA ASP A 80 5.21 4.12 13.09
C ASP A 80 6.42 3.16 13.00
N PRO A 81 7.20 2.98 14.08
CA PRO A 81 7.21 3.75 15.33
C PRO A 81 7.88 5.12 15.20
N ASP A 82 8.64 5.32 14.12
CA ASP A 82 9.22 6.60 13.70
C ASP A 82 9.37 6.61 12.16
N PRO A 83 9.61 7.77 11.53
CA PRO A 83 9.70 7.89 10.08
C PRO A 83 10.79 7.03 9.42
N SER A 84 11.93 6.84 10.08
CA SER A 84 13.04 6.04 9.52
C SER A 84 12.67 4.56 9.50
N ARG A 85 12.15 4.05 10.61
CA ARG A 85 11.69 2.65 10.72
C ARG A 85 10.48 2.38 9.82
N SER A 86 9.58 3.33 9.70
CA SER A 86 8.43 3.22 8.80
C SER A 86 8.86 2.98 7.35
N LEU A 87 9.88 3.71 6.87
CA LEU A 87 10.48 3.46 5.54
C LEU A 87 11.07 2.05 5.43
N GLU A 88 11.87 1.62 6.42
CA GLU A 88 12.45 0.26 6.43
C GLU A 88 11.36 -0.82 6.33
N TYR A 89 10.25 -0.66 7.06
CA TYR A 89 9.15 -1.63 7.05
C TYR A 89 8.36 -1.64 5.75
N LEU A 90 8.15 -0.46 5.14
CA LEU A 90 7.49 -0.35 3.84
C LEU A 90 8.34 -1.00 2.74
N CYS A 91 9.66 -0.77 2.75
CA CYS A 91 10.58 -1.43 1.82
C CYS A 91 10.55 -2.95 2.02
N ALA A 92 10.58 -3.43 3.28
CA ALA A 92 10.49 -4.85 3.59
C ALA A 92 9.16 -5.48 3.14
N ALA A 93 8.03 -4.78 3.29
CA ALA A 93 6.72 -5.26 2.84
C ALA A 93 6.67 -5.39 1.30
N ALA A 94 7.23 -4.41 0.57
CA ALA A 94 7.35 -4.49 -0.89
C ALA A 94 8.26 -5.65 -1.32
N GLU A 95 9.42 -5.82 -0.68
CA GLU A 95 10.34 -6.94 -0.95
C GLU A 95 9.75 -8.30 -0.60
N GLY A 96 8.89 -8.35 0.41
CA GLY A 96 8.14 -9.53 0.84
C GLY A 96 7.06 -9.97 -0.14
N GLY A 97 6.80 -9.20 -1.21
CA GLY A 97 5.87 -9.56 -2.27
C GLY A 97 4.50 -8.90 -2.17
N ALA A 98 4.35 -7.79 -1.43
CA ALA A 98 3.16 -6.97 -1.53
C ALA A 98 3.05 -6.37 -2.95
N ASP A 99 1.92 -6.60 -3.62
CA ASP A 99 1.66 -6.06 -4.96
C ASP A 99 1.32 -4.57 -4.92
N LEU A 100 0.70 -4.13 -3.83
CA LEU A 100 0.41 -2.74 -3.53
C LEU A 100 0.67 -2.46 -2.04
N LEU A 101 1.00 -1.20 -1.73
CA LEU A 101 1.10 -0.72 -0.36
C LEU A 101 -0.02 0.29 -0.04
N GLU A 102 -0.49 0.24 1.19
CA GLU A 102 -1.40 1.23 1.77
C GLU A 102 -0.69 1.87 2.97
N VAL A 103 -0.51 3.19 2.94
CA VAL A 103 0.21 3.92 3.98
C VAL A 103 -0.74 4.84 4.73
N GLY A 104 -0.91 4.57 6.02
CA GLY A 104 -1.73 5.38 6.92
C GLY A 104 -1.12 6.75 7.17
N ILE A 105 -1.94 7.79 7.11
CA ILE A 105 -1.64 9.11 7.70
C ILE A 105 -2.18 9.10 9.13
N PRO A 106 -1.34 9.25 10.16
CA PRO A 106 -1.79 9.18 11.54
C PRO A 106 -2.75 10.32 11.86
N PHE A 107 -3.82 10.01 12.59
CA PHE A 107 -4.88 10.96 12.95
C PHE A 107 -5.27 10.80 14.42
N SER A 108 -5.65 11.91 15.06
CA SER A 108 -5.98 11.95 16.49
C SER A 108 -7.29 11.24 16.83
N ASP A 109 -8.25 11.23 15.90
CA ASP A 109 -9.60 10.72 16.13
C ASP A 109 -9.99 9.63 15.10
N PRO A 110 -9.27 8.50 15.06
CA PRO A 110 -9.42 7.50 14.01
C PRO A 110 -10.65 6.59 14.22
N VAL A 111 -11.83 7.09 13.86
CA VAL A 111 -13.13 6.42 14.12
C VAL A 111 -13.34 5.10 13.38
N ALA A 112 -12.63 4.86 12.27
CA ALA A 112 -12.77 3.66 11.45
C ALA A 112 -11.73 2.57 11.77
N ASP A 113 -10.71 2.90 12.57
CA ASP A 113 -9.61 2.00 12.87
C ASP A 113 -9.87 1.17 14.12
N GLY A 114 -9.36 -0.05 14.13
CA GLY A 114 -9.32 -0.93 15.30
C GLY A 114 -8.12 -0.69 16.20
N PRO A 115 -8.09 -1.34 17.39
CA PRO A 115 -7.13 -1.03 18.45
C PRO A 115 -5.67 -1.15 18.02
N THR A 116 -5.34 -2.10 17.14
CA THR A 116 -3.98 -2.27 16.62
C THR A 116 -3.52 -1.07 15.81
N ILE A 117 -4.38 -0.58 14.90
CA ILE A 117 -4.05 0.56 14.03
C ILE A 117 -4.14 1.88 14.81
N GLN A 118 -5.07 2.00 15.75
CA GLN A 118 -5.11 3.12 16.70
C GLN A 118 -3.79 3.22 17.49
N ALA A 119 -3.27 2.11 18.01
CA ALA A 119 -1.99 2.10 18.73
C ALA A 119 -0.80 2.48 17.84
N ALA A 120 -0.79 2.04 16.58
CA ALA A 120 0.22 2.46 15.60
C ALA A 120 0.16 3.97 15.31
N GLY A 121 -1.05 4.51 15.12
CA GLY A 121 -1.27 5.95 14.93
C GLY A 121 -0.79 6.77 16.13
N LEU A 122 -1.09 6.33 17.36
CA LEU A 122 -0.61 6.99 18.57
C LEU A 122 0.92 7.00 18.68
N ARG A 123 1.60 5.91 18.34
CA ARG A 123 3.08 5.87 18.31
C ARG A 123 3.64 6.83 17.26
N ALA A 124 3.09 6.82 16.05
CA ALA A 124 3.50 7.74 14.99
C ALA A 124 3.31 9.21 15.39
N LEU A 125 2.17 9.57 16.01
CA LEU A 125 1.92 10.92 16.53
C LEU A 125 2.88 11.28 17.66
N ALA A 126 3.17 10.35 18.57
CA ALA A 126 4.12 10.56 19.66
C ALA A 126 5.55 10.78 19.15
N ALA A 127 5.89 10.21 17.98
CA ALA A 127 7.15 10.47 17.27
C ALA A 127 7.16 11.79 16.47
N GLY A 128 6.07 12.57 16.51
CA GLY A 128 5.96 13.87 15.82
C GLY A 128 5.61 13.75 14.33
N THR A 129 5.06 12.61 13.90
CA THR A 129 4.72 12.40 12.48
C THR A 129 3.60 13.34 12.03
N THR A 130 3.83 14.03 10.91
CA THR A 130 2.83 14.86 10.23
C THR A 130 2.50 14.29 8.84
N THR A 131 1.49 14.85 8.18
CA THR A 131 1.17 14.53 6.77
C THR A 131 2.39 14.71 5.87
N GLU A 132 3.13 15.81 6.03
CA GLU A 132 4.36 16.10 5.27
C GLU A 132 5.44 15.05 5.52
N THR A 133 5.57 14.59 6.78
CA THR A 133 6.51 13.53 7.14
C THR A 133 6.16 12.22 6.43
N VAL A 134 4.87 11.86 6.37
CA VAL A 134 4.41 10.67 5.63
C VAL A 134 4.67 10.81 4.14
N LEU A 135 4.42 12.00 3.55
CA LEU A 135 4.72 12.28 2.15
C LEU A 135 6.22 12.13 1.84
N GLU A 136 7.10 12.55 2.75
CA GLU A 136 8.54 12.36 2.61
C GLU A 136 8.95 10.88 2.69
N VAL A 137 8.38 10.12 3.63
CA VAL A 137 8.58 8.66 3.72
C VAL A 137 8.18 7.98 2.40
N VAL A 138 7.02 8.33 1.85
CA VAL A 138 6.54 7.79 0.56
C VAL A 138 7.49 8.18 -0.59
N ARG A 139 7.95 9.44 -0.64
CA ARG A 139 8.90 9.88 -1.66
C ARG A 139 10.19 9.07 -1.61
N ASN A 140 10.71 8.79 -0.42
CA ASN A 140 11.91 7.97 -0.26
C ASN A 140 11.66 6.51 -0.64
N LEU A 141 10.54 5.94 -0.20
CA LEU A 141 10.11 4.60 -0.61
C LEU A 141 10.05 4.46 -2.13
N LYS A 142 9.41 5.40 -2.84
CA LYS A 142 9.27 5.35 -4.30
C LYS A 142 10.61 5.43 -5.05
N ARG A 143 11.65 6.01 -4.43
CA ARG A 143 13.02 6.01 -4.97
C ARG A 143 13.69 4.64 -4.85
N GLU A 144 13.40 3.90 -3.78
CA GLU A 144 14.00 2.59 -3.50
C GLU A 144 13.20 1.42 -4.12
N ARG A 145 11.86 1.52 -4.06
CA ARG A 145 10.89 0.49 -4.41
C ARG A 145 9.70 1.14 -5.15
N PRO A 146 9.64 1.08 -6.50
CA PRO A 146 8.55 1.67 -7.29
C PRO A 146 7.29 0.79 -7.27
N VAL A 147 6.81 0.41 -6.08
CA VAL A 147 5.57 -0.36 -5.89
C VAL A 147 4.36 0.57 -5.95
N PRO A 148 3.21 0.18 -6.53
CA PRO A 148 1.99 0.97 -6.47
C PRO A 148 1.56 1.22 -5.00
N LEU A 149 1.15 2.44 -4.70
CA LEU A 149 0.91 2.87 -3.31
C LEU A 149 -0.29 3.80 -3.18
N LEU A 150 -1.08 3.59 -2.14
CA LEU A 150 -2.16 4.48 -1.74
C LEU A 150 -1.88 5.10 -0.37
N LEU A 151 -2.28 6.36 -0.19
CA LEU A 151 -2.42 6.95 1.13
C LEU A 151 -3.81 6.66 1.69
N MET A 152 -3.88 6.18 2.92
CA MET A 152 -5.12 6.05 3.67
C MET A 152 -5.13 7.06 4.81
N GLY A 153 -6.18 7.86 4.92
CA GLY A 153 -6.28 8.85 6.00
C GLY A 153 -7.68 9.43 6.12
N TYR A 154 -7.89 10.22 7.16
CA TYR A 154 -9.16 10.90 7.40
C TYR A 154 -9.22 12.22 6.62
N TYR A 155 -10.43 12.68 6.35
CA TYR A 155 -10.64 13.85 5.49
C TYR A 155 -10.14 15.15 6.12
N ASN A 156 -10.27 15.30 7.44
CA ASN A 156 -9.92 16.56 8.11
C ASN A 156 -8.44 16.99 7.92
N PRO A 157 -7.42 16.12 8.10
CA PRO A 157 -6.04 16.44 7.74
C PRO A 157 -5.85 16.90 6.29
N ILE A 158 -6.52 16.25 5.33
CA ILE A 158 -6.47 16.61 3.90
C ILE A 158 -7.09 17.99 3.68
N LEU A 159 -8.25 18.25 4.28
CA LEU A 159 -8.94 19.52 4.21
C LEU A 159 -8.10 20.66 4.80
N ARG A 160 -7.41 20.41 5.91
CA ARG A 160 -6.53 21.40 6.57
C ARG A 160 -5.28 21.71 5.76
N PHE A 161 -4.74 20.72 5.04
CA PHE A 161 -3.65 20.89 4.07
C PHE A 161 -4.13 21.67 2.83
N GLY A 162 -5.41 21.49 2.48
CA GLY A 162 -6.03 21.98 1.25
C GLY A 162 -6.00 20.90 0.19
N GLU A 163 -7.17 20.48 -0.30
CA GLU A 163 -7.34 19.28 -1.13
C GLU A 163 -6.49 19.31 -2.41
N GLY A 164 -6.48 20.45 -3.11
CA GLY A 164 -5.67 20.62 -4.32
C GLY A 164 -4.16 20.57 -4.05
N ALA A 165 -3.72 21.22 -2.98
CA ALA A 165 -2.31 21.23 -2.58
C ALA A 165 -1.87 19.84 -2.11
N PHE A 166 -2.71 19.15 -1.35
CA PHE A 166 -2.48 17.79 -0.88
C PHE A 166 -2.35 16.81 -2.05
N CYS A 167 -3.32 16.80 -2.97
CA CYS A 167 -3.27 15.90 -4.12
C CYS A 167 -2.05 16.16 -5.01
N THR A 168 -1.67 17.42 -5.20
CA THR A 168 -0.45 17.78 -5.97
C THR A 168 0.80 17.25 -5.25
N ALA A 169 0.96 17.54 -3.96
CA ALA A 169 2.10 17.09 -3.18
C ALA A 169 2.19 15.56 -3.10
N ALA A 170 1.06 14.87 -2.95
CA ALA A 170 0.98 13.42 -2.96
C ALA A 170 1.43 12.83 -4.31
N ALA A 171 0.94 13.36 -5.43
CA ALA A 171 1.35 12.93 -6.75
C ALA A 171 2.86 13.18 -7.00
N GLU A 172 3.40 14.32 -6.58
CA GLU A 172 4.84 14.62 -6.67
C GLU A 172 5.72 13.66 -5.83
N CYS A 173 5.18 13.09 -4.76
CA CYS A 173 5.85 12.05 -3.97
C CYS A 173 5.72 10.65 -4.60
N GLY A 174 4.91 10.50 -5.66
CA GLY A 174 4.68 9.24 -6.36
C GLY A 174 3.52 8.42 -5.78
N VAL A 175 2.62 9.02 -5.00
CA VAL A 175 1.37 8.35 -4.56
C VAL A 175 0.52 8.06 -5.79
N ASP A 176 -0.16 6.91 -5.81
CA ASP A 176 -0.99 6.48 -6.94
C ASP A 176 -2.49 6.62 -6.67
N GLY A 177 -2.88 6.60 -5.39
CA GLY A 177 -4.27 6.75 -4.99
C GLY A 177 -4.46 7.13 -3.53
N LEU A 178 -5.72 7.40 -3.19
CA LEU A 178 -6.18 7.85 -1.90
C LEU A 178 -7.35 6.97 -1.45
N ILE A 179 -7.37 6.66 -0.15
CA ILE A 179 -8.49 6.04 0.55
C ILE A 179 -8.85 6.98 1.70
N VAL A 180 -10.09 7.49 1.70
CA VAL A 180 -10.57 8.43 2.72
C VAL A 180 -11.85 7.86 3.35
N PRO A 181 -11.74 7.04 4.43
CA PRO A 181 -12.84 6.22 4.94
C PRO A 181 -14.07 7.02 5.39
N ASP A 182 -13.86 8.24 5.87
CA ASP A 182 -14.89 9.15 6.38
C ASP A 182 -15.49 10.08 5.30
N LEU A 183 -15.04 9.98 4.04
CA LEU A 183 -15.54 10.80 2.93
C LEU A 183 -16.47 10.00 2.01
N PRO A 184 -17.80 10.15 2.13
CA PRO A 184 -18.75 9.46 1.28
C PRO A 184 -18.75 10.04 -0.16
N PRO A 185 -19.13 9.26 -1.18
CA PRO A 185 -19.09 9.70 -2.58
C PRO A 185 -19.97 10.92 -2.86
N GLU A 186 -21.01 11.15 -2.07
CA GLU A 186 -21.90 12.30 -2.16
C GLU A 186 -21.19 13.64 -1.84
N GLU A 187 -20.19 13.61 -0.95
CA GLU A 187 -19.44 14.79 -0.50
C GLU A 187 -18.04 14.87 -1.13
N ALA A 188 -17.60 13.81 -1.82
CA ALA A 188 -16.24 13.67 -2.31
C ALA A 188 -15.88 14.54 -3.52
N VAL A 189 -16.82 15.30 -4.10
CA VAL A 189 -16.60 16.05 -5.36
C VAL A 189 -15.33 16.92 -5.32
N PRO A 190 -15.09 17.75 -4.28
CA PRO A 190 -13.93 18.64 -4.27
C PRO A 190 -12.59 17.85 -4.27
N LEU A 191 -12.45 16.85 -3.39
CA LEU A 191 -11.27 16.01 -3.32
C LEU A 191 -11.11 15.14 -4.59
N LYS A 192 -12.21 14.56 -5.08
CA LYS A 192 -12.21 13.72 -6.28
C LYS A 192 -11.69 14.50 -7.47
N ASP A 193 -12.18 15.71 -7.69
CA ASP A 193 -11.76 16.53 -8.83
C ASP A 193 -10.31 16.98 -8.67
N ALA A 194 -9.84 17.23 -7.44
CA ALA A 194 -8.43 17.49 -7.16
C ALA A 194 -7.54 16.28 -7.43
N ALA A 195 -7.96 15.09 -6.99
CA ALA A 195 -7.25 13.83 -7.21
C ALA A 195 -7.15 13.51 -8.70
N GLU A 196 -8.24 13.63 -9.47
CA GLU A 196 -8.26 13.38 -10.91
C GLU A 196 -7.32 14.33 -11.67
N ARG A 197 -7.30 15.62 -11.31
CA ARG A 197 -6.35 16.59 -11.91
C ARG A 197 -4.89 16.25 -11.62
N ALA A 198 -4.61 15.67 -10.45
CA ALA A 198 -3.28 15.22 -10.05
C ALA A 198 -2.92 13.81 -10.56
N GLY A 199 -3.84 13.13 -11.27
CA GLY A 199 -3.65 11.75 -11.73
C GLY A 199 -3.85 10.68 -10.65
N LEU A 200 -4.31 11.04 -9.46
CA LEU A 200 -4.54 10.12 -8.34
C LEU A 200 -5.88 9.39 -8.46
N GLY A 201 -5.92 8.15 -7.97
CA GLY A 201 -7.15 7.38 -7.87
C GLY A 201 -7.83 7.59 -6.53
N LEU A 202 -9.11 7.91 -6.51
CA LEU A 202 -9.90 7.90 -5.26
C LEU A 202 -10.64 6.57 -5.14
N VAL A 203 -10.27 5.79 -4.13
CA VAL A 203 -10.87 4.50 -3.80
C VAL A 203 -11.99 4.71 -2.79
N PHE A 204 -13.17 4.17 -3.10
CA PHE A 204 -14.32 4.20 -2.20
C PHE A 204 -14.55 2.85 -1.52
N LEU A 205 -15.30 2.90 -0.42
CA LEU A 205 -15.62 1.75 0.40
C LEU A 205 -17.07 1.31 0.19
N ALA A 206 -17.32 0.01 0.23
CA ALA A 206 -18.66 -0.56 0.33
C ALA A 206 -18.73 -1.63 1.42
N THR A 207 -19.90 -1.73 2.06
CA THR A 207 -20.19 -2.64 3.18
C THR A 207 -21.32 -3.59 2.79
N PRO A 208 -21.54 -4.69 3.54
CA PRO A 208 -22.72 -5.54 3.36
C PRO A 208 -24.05 -4.77 3.42
N GLU A 209 -24.11 -3.68 4.18
CA GLU A 209 -25.28 -2.83 4.36
C GLU A 209 -25.43 -1.78 3.26
N THR A 210 -24.43 -1.60 2.40
CA THR A 210 -24.51 -0.63 1.31
C THR A 210 -25.62 -1.04 0.34
N GLU A 211 -26.58 -0.13 0.18
CA GLU A 211 -27.72 -0.32 -0.72
C GLU A 211 -27.31 -0.31 -2.18
N GLY A 212 -28.14 -0.95 -2.99
CA GLY A 212 -27.88 -1.15 -4.41
C GLY A 212 -27.60 0.12 -5.23
N ARG A 213 -28.44 1.14 -5.08
CA ARG A 213 -28.24 2.44 -5.76
C ARG A 213 -26.94 3.11 -5.34
N ARG A 214 -26.56 2.96 -4.07
CA ARG A 214 -25.31 3.50 -3.53
C ARG A 214 -24.09 2.74 -4.05
N ILE A 215 -24.18 1.42 -4.24
CA ILE A 215 -23.14 0.63 -4.92
C ILE A 215 -22.88 1.17 -6.33
N GLU A 216 -23.93 1.47 -7.10
CA GLU A 216 -23.80 2.03 -8.46
C GLU A 216 -23.10 3.39 -8.46
N LEU A 217 -23.44 4.26 -7.50
CA LEU A 217 -22.77 5.54 -7.31
C LEU A 217 -21.28 5.35 -6.96
N ILE A 218 -21.00 4.52 -5.95
CA ILE A 218 -19.65 4.22 -5.48
C ILE A 218 -18.78 3.70 -6.64
N VAL A 219 -19.27 2.72 -7.39
CA VAL A 219 -18.53 2.15 -8.52
C VAL A 219 -18.22 3.23 -9.56
N ARG A 220 -19.21 4.06 -9.91
CA ARG A 220 -19.04 5.11 -10.92
C ARG A 220 -17.92 6.08 -10.56
N HIS A 221 -17.77 6.41 -9.28
CA HIS A 221 -16.78 7.36 -8.80
C HIS A 221 -15.43 6.74 -8.43
N THR A 222 -15.37 5.42 -8.27
CA THR A 222 -14.13 4.72 -7.90
C THR A 222 -13.09 4.73 -9.01
N LYS A 223 -11.85 5.09 -8.67
CA LYS A 223 -10.66 4.92 -9.50
C LYS A 223 -9.64 4.06 -8.77
N GLY A 224 -9.04 3.09 -9.47
CA GLY A 224 -8.21 2.04 -8.86
C GLY A 224 -9.02 0.77 -8.63
N PHE A 225 -9.43 0.53 -7.39
CA PHE A 225 -10.24 -0.63 -7.00
C PHE A 225 -11.37 -0.22 -6.04
N LEU A 226 -12.40 -1.06 -5.92
CA LEU A 226 -13.43 -0.90 -4.90
C LEU A 226 -13.02 -1.66 -3.64
N TYR A 227 -13.02 -0.97 -2.51
CA TYR A 227 -12.65 -1.56 -1.22
C TYR A 227 -13.91 -2.09 -0.51
N LEU A 228 -14.00 -3.40 -0.31
CA LEU A 228 -15.05 -4.01 0.49
C LEU A 228 -14.60 -4.18 1.93
N VAL A 229 -15.41 -3.67 2.86
CA VAL A 229 -15.14 -3.71 4.30
C VAL A 229 -16.31 -4.36 5.04
N SER A 230 -16.04 -5.11 6.11
CA SER A 230 -17.08 -5.70 6.95
C SER A 230 -17.27 -4.87 8.21
N ARG A 231 -18.51 -4.44 8.52
CA ARG A 231 -18.85 -3.65 9.72
C ARG A 231 -18.43 -4.30 11.03
N TYR A 232 -18.26 -5.62 11.05
CA TYR A 232 -18.00 -6.34 12.29
C TYR A 232 -16.54 -6.34 12.72
N GLY A 233 -15.58 -5.82 11.96
CA GLY A 233 -14.17 -5.82 12.36
C GLY A 233 -13.63 -4.42 12.52
N THR A 234 -13.48 -3.93 13.75
CA THR A 234 -12.28 -3.16 14.06
C THR A 234 -11.07 -3.99 13.61
N THR A 235 -10.05 -3.37 12.99
CA THR A 235 -8.81 -4.06 12.59
C THR A 235 -8.28 -4.92 13.75
N GLY A 236 -8.38 -6.24 13.60
CA GLY A 236 -8.11 -7.23 14.63
C GLY A 236 -8.36 -8.65 14.11
N GLU A 237 -7.48 -9.57 14.48
CA GLU A 237 -7.46 -10.94 14.00
C GLU A 237 -8.80 -11.66 14.26
N ARG A 238 -9.43 -12.17 13.20
CA ARG A 238 -10.52 -13.15 13.31
C ARG A 238 -10.15 -14.35 12.47
N ASP A 239 -10.40 -15.54 13.02
CA ASP A 239 -10.08 -16.81 12.36
C ASP A 239 -10.95 -17.10 11.11
N ARG A 240 -11.96 -16.27 10.77
CA ARG A 240 -12.86 -16.50 9.63
C ARG A 240 -13.35 -15.21 8.97
N LEU A 241 -13.20 -15.15 7.64
CA LEU A 241 -13.84 -14.18 6.75
C LEU A 241 -15.37 -14.16 6.92
N SER A 242 -15.98 -12.97 6.85
CA SER A 242 -17.44 -12.85 6.94
C SER A 242 -18.12 -13.59 5.77
N ARG A 243 -19.13 -14.41 6.09
CA ARG A 243 -19.96 -15.12 5.11
C ARG A 243 -20.73 -14.19 4.17
N GLU A 244 -20.76 -12.89 4.49
CA GLU A 244 -21.43 -11.86 3.70
C GLU A 244 -20.58 -11.32 2.55
N ILE A 245 -19.26 -11.51 2.60
CA ILE A 245 -18.34 -10.99 1.57
C ILE A 245 -18.65 -11.56 0.19
N PRO A 246 -18.82 -12.88 -0.03
CA PRO A 246 -19.17 -13.41 -1.36
C PRO A 246 -20.47 -12.82 -1.91
N ARG A 247 -21.46 -12.58 -1.04
CA ARG A 247 -22.74 -11.95 -1.43
C ARG A 247 -22.55 -10.49 -1.81
N LEU A 248 -21.72 -9.75 -1.07
CA LEU A 248 -21.40 -8.35 -1.40
C LEU A 248 -20.64 -8.27 -2.73
N VAL A 249 -19.64 -9.13 -2.94
CA VAL A 249 -18.92 -9.24 -4.22
C VAL A 249 -19.90 -9.50 -5.36
N GLY A 250 -20.83 -10.45 -5.21
CA GLY A 250 -21.87 -10.73 -6.20
C GLY A 250 -22.72 -9.49 -6.54
N ARG A 251 -23.25 -8.80 -5.53
CA ARG A 251 -24.05 -7.57 -5.73
C ARG A 251 -23.25 -6.46 -6.41
N VAL A 252 -21.98 -6.30 -6.07
CA VAL A 252 -21.09 -5.34 -6.75
C VAL A 252 -20.86 -5.75 -8.19
N ARG A 253 -20.63 -7.03 -8.49
CA ARG A 253 -20.43 -7.50 -9.87
C ARG A 253 -21.66 -7.32 -10.75
N GLU A 254 -22.84 -7.54 -10.19
CA GLU A 254 -24.13 -7.32 -10.88
C GLU A 254 -24.37 -5.84 -11.23
N ARG A 255 -23.96 -4.92 -10.36
CA ARG A 255 -24.28 -3.48 -10.46
C ARG A 255 -23.13 -2.60 -10.95
N GLY A 256 -21.91 -3.12 -10.82
CA GLY A 256 -20.69 -2.32 -10.73
C GLY A 256 -19.61 -2.68 -11.76
N GLY A 257 -19.93 -3.55 -12.72
CA GLY A 257 -19.04 -3.85 -13.84
C GLY A 257 -17.68 -4.44 -13.44
N ARG A 258 -16.65 -4.10 -14.24
CA ARG A 258 -15.32 -4.72 -14.23
C ARG A 258 -14.33 -4.06 -13.26
N VAL A 259 -14.77 -3.19 -12.35
CA VAL A 259 -13.87 -2.55 -11.37
C VAL A 259 -13.17 -3.62 -10.51
N PRO A 260 -11.84 -3.57 -10.33
CA PRO A 260 -11.16 -4.48 -9.40
C PRO A 260 -11.78 -4.36 -8.00
N ILE A 261 -11.81 -5.46 -7.26
CA ILE A 261 -12.37 -5.51 -5.91
C ILE A 261 -11.26 -5.99 -4.98
N ALA A 262 -10.99 -5.23 -3.93
CA ALA A 262 -10.20 -5.69 -2.79
C ALA A 262 -11.14 -5.89 -1.60
N VAL A 263 -10.86 -6.90 -0.80
CA VAL A 263 -11.54 -7.13 0.48
C VAL A 263 -10.54 -6.84 1.57
N GLY A 264 -10.89 -6.00 2.54
CA GLY A 264 -10.08 -5.81 3.73
C GLY A 264 -10.87 -6.00 5.02
N PHE A 265 -10.12 -5.88 6.11
CA PHE A 265 -10.45 -6.29 7.47
C PHE A 265 -10.45 -7.81 7.70
N GLY A 266 -9.67 -8.24 8.68
CA GLY A 266 -9.67 -9.62 9.19
C GLY A 266 -8.89 -10.63 8.35
N ILE A 267 -8.06 -10.19 7.40
CA ILE A 267 -7.10 -11.07 6.70
C ILE A 267 -5.81 -11.11 7.53
N SER A 268 -5.55 -12.24 8.18
CA SER A 268 -4.32 -12.44 8.97
C SER A 268 -3.57 -13.74 8.62
N ARG A 269 -4.12 -14.55 7.71
CA ARG A 269 -3.56 -15.84 7.31
C ARG A 269 -3.59 -16.01 5.79
N PRO A 270 -2.75 -16.89 5.21
CA PRO A 270 -2.78 -17.19 3.78
C PRO A 270 -4.04 -17.91 3.27
N GLU A 271 -4.73 -18.69 4.12
CA GLU A 271 -5.95 -19.45 3.76
C GLU A 271 -7.21 -18.59 3.62
#